data_AF-A0A0C2WJ21-F1
#
_entry.id   AF-A0A0C2WJ21-F1
#
_cell.length_a   1.000
_cell.length_b   1.000
_cell.length_c   1.000
_cell.angle_alpha   90.00
_cell.angle_beta   90.00
_cell.angle_gamma   90.00
#
_symmetry.space_group_name_H-M   'P 1'
#
loop_
_entity.id
_entity.type
_entity.pdbx_description
1 polymer ?
#
loop_
_entity_poly.entity_id
_entity_poly.type
_entity_poly.pdbx_seq_one_letter_code
_entity_poly.pdbx_strand_id
1 'polypeptide(L)' 'SEILDSKIDNRRRSCKLLYLIRWSGYEGTDEENSWVLATELENAADAVSDFHDKYPLKPGPLHSL' A
#
# COMPACT_ATOMS: atom_id res chain seq x y z
N SER A 1 -5.57 -6.99 8.26
CA SER A 1 -5.13 -5.65 7.82
C SER A 1 -5.69 -5.38 6.43
N GLU A 2 -5.93 -4.11 6.08
CA GLU A 2 -6.52 -3.68 4.80
C GLU A 2 -5.70 -2.54 4.18
N ILE A 3 -5.61 -2.48 2.85
CA ILE A 3 -5.00 -1.35 2.13
C ILE A 3 -6.08 -0.28 1.88
N LEU A 4 -5.83 0.93 2.36
CA LEU A 4 -6.74 2.07 2.24
C LEU A 4 -6.39 3.00 1.08
N ASP A 5 -5.10 3.15 0.77
CA ASP A 5 -4.63 4.07 -0.26
C ASP A 5 -3.24 3.68 -0.79
N SER A 6 -2.84 4.26 -1.92
CA SER A 6 -1.48 4.18 -2.45
C SER A 6 -1.00 5.53 -3.01
N LYS A 7 0.30 5.77 -2.93
CA LYS A 7 0.92 6.99 -3.46
C LYS A 7 2.34 6.76 -3.95
N ILE A 8 2.79 7.67 -4.83
CA ILE A 8 4.18 7.80 -5.24
C ILE A 8 4.85 8.90 -4.41
N ASP A 9 5.83 8.53 -3.58
CA ASP A 9 6.71 9.47 -2.90
C ASP A 9 7.94 9.79 -3.76
N ASN A 10 7.86 10.89 -4.50
CA ASN A 10 8.94 11.37 -5.37
C ASN A 10 10.18 11.86 -4.61
N ARG A 11 10.13 12.01 -3.28
CA ARG A 11 11.31 12.36 -2.46
C ARG A 11 12.23 11.17 -2.27
N ARG A 12 11.72 9.94 -2.47
CA ARG A 12 12.52 8.71 -2.40
C ARG A 12 13.29 8.47 -3.68
N ARG A 13 14.55 8.05 -3.53
CA ARG A 13 15.45 7.72 -4.66
C ARG A 13 15.16 6.34 -5.24
N SER A 14 14.78 5.38 -4.41
CA SER A 14 14.39 4.02 -4.77
C SER A 14 13.03 3.69 -4.14
N CYS A 15 12.28 2.77 -4.76
CA CYS A 15 10.97 2.30 -4.29
C CYS A 15 10.04 3.46 -3.86
N LYS A 16 9.49 4.15 -4.85
CA LYS A 16 8.63 5.32 -4.60
C LYS A 16 7.20 4.95 -4.21
N LEU A 17 6.78 3.71 -4.47
CA LEU A 17 5.42 3.27 -4.21
C LEU A 17 5.22 2.93 -2.72
N LEU A 18 4.24 3.57 -2.13
CA LEU A 18 3.80 3.36 -0.76
C LEU A 18 2.33 2.96 -0.72
N TYR A 19 1.97 2.13 0.24
CA TYR A 19 0.59 1.77 0.57
C TYR A 19 0.26 2.19 1.99
N LEU A 20 -0.93 2.74 2.18
CA LEU A 20 -1.50 3.01 3.50
C LEU A 20 -2.23 1.76 3.96
N ILE A 21 -1.75 1.16 5.05
CA ILE A 21 -2.37 -0.02 5.64
C ILE A 21 -3.06 0.36 6.93
N ARG A 22 -4.27 -0.16 7.11
CA ARG A 22 -4.94 -0.26 8.39
C ARG A 22 -4.63 -1.60 9.05
N TRP A 23 -3.99 -1.56 10.21
CA TRP A 23 -3.58 -2.74 10.96
C TRP A 23 -4.70 -3.25 11.85
N SER A 24 -5.05 -4.52 11.69
CA SER A 24 -6.05 -5.16 12.56
C SER A 24 -5.46 -5.39 13.95
N GLY A 25 -6.19 -5.05 15.01
CA GLY A 25 -5.75 -5.17 16.40
C GLY A 25 -5.02 -3.94 16.95
N TYR A 26 -4.89 -2.88 16.15
CA TYR A 26 -4.33 -1.58 16.55
C TYR A 26 -5.37 -0.45 16.45
N GLU A 27 -6.66 -0.80 16.45
CA GLU A 27 -7.73 0.19 16.32
C GLU A 27 -7.72 1.19 17.47
N GLY A 28 -7.71 2.49 17.14
CA GLY A 28 -7.64 3.57 18.13
C GLY A 28 -6.25 3.84 18.71
N THR A 29 -5.19 3.22 18.17
CA THR A 29 -3.79 3.57 18.50
C THR A 29 -3.14 4.39 17.40
N ASP A 30 -1.99 4.99 17.71
CA ASP A 30 -1.21 5.75 16.72
C ASP A 30 -0.64 4.85 15.61
N GLU A 31 -0.59 3.55 15.85
CA GLU A 31 -0.19 2.50 14.90
C GLU A 31 -1.35 1.93 14.09
N GLU A 32 -2.58 2.42 14.24
CA GLU A 32 -3.74 1.92 13.46
C GLU A 32 -3.47 1.97 11.96
N ASN A 33 -2.82 3.06 11.50
CA ASN A 33 -2.55 3.27 10.09
C ASN A 33 -1.06 3.57 9.83
N SER A 34 -0.47 2.96 8.82
CA SER A 34 0.93 3.24 8.45
C SER A 34 1.17 3.20 6.94
N TRP A 35 2.06 4.07 6.47
CA TRP A 35 2.57 4.02 5.10
C TRP A 35 3.75 3.05 5.02
N VAL A 36 3.59 1.96 4.28
CA VAL A 36 4.64 0.95 4.07
C VAL A 36 5.07 0.89 2.61
N LEU A 37 6.28 0.42 2.36
CA LEU A 37 6.80 0.22 1.02
C LEU A 37 6.09 -0.91 0.30
N ALA A 38 5.94 -0.78 -1.02
CA ALA A 38 5.49 -1.88 -1.86
C ALA A 38 6.38 -3.13 -1.72
N THR A 39 7.70 -2.95 -1.53
CA THR A 39 8.65 -4.05 -1.29
C THR A 39 8.49 -4.71 0.08
N GLU A 40 7.85 -4.06 1.04
CA GLU A 40 7.54 -4.68 2.34
C GLU A 40 6.25 -5.53 2.28
N LEU A 41 5.49 -5.43 1.18
CA LEU A 41 4.23 -6.15 0.97
C LEU A 41 4.36 -7.36 0.04
N GLU A 42 5.57 -7.89 -0.15
CA GLU A 42 5.81 -9.08 -0.98
C GLU A 42 4.98 -10.29 -0.53
N ASN A 43 4.72 -10.42 0.78
CA ASN A 43 3.90 -11.49 1.35
C ASN A 43 2.39 -11.18 1.39
N ALA A 44 1.95 -10.05 0.84
CA ALA A 44 0.57 -9.57 0.89
C ALA A 44 0.01 -9.30 -0.52
N ALA A 45 0.41 -10.12 -1.51
CA ALA A 45 0.01 -9.96 -2.90
C ALA A 45 -1.53 -9.96 -3.09
N ASP A 46 -2.25 -10.81 -2.36
CA ASP A 46 -3.71 -10.89 -2.43
C ASP A 46 -4.37 -9.55 -2.03
N ALA A 47 -3.91 -8.93 -0.93
CA ALA A 47 -4.44 -7.65 -0.47
C ALA A 47 -4.14 -6.51 -1.45
N VAL A 48 -2.98 -6.57 -2.13
CA VAL A 48 -2.62 -5.61 -3.20
C VAL A 48 -3.53 -5.82 -4.43
N SER A 49 -3.81 -7.06 -4.82
CA SER A 49 -4.73 -7.36 -5.92
C SER A 49 -6.14 -6.86 -5.62
N ASP A 50 -6.70 -7.21 -4.47
CA ASP A 50 -8.04 -6.79 -4.05
C ASP A 50 -8.19 -5.25 -4.03
N PHE A 51 -7.14 -4.55 -3.63
CA PHE A 51 -7.11 -3.09 -3.64
C PHE A 51 -7.16 -2.53 -5.06
N HIS A 52 -6.36 -3.07 -6.00
CA HIS A 52 -6.32 -2.59 -7.38
C HIS A 52 -7.52 -3.02 -8.22
N ASP A 53 -8.19 -4.12 -7.86
CA ASP A 53 -9.47 -4.50 -8.45
C ASP A 53 -10.57 -3.47 -8.12
N LYS A 54 -10.55 -2.93 -6.90
CA LYS A 54 -11.48 -1.87 -6.45
C LYS A 54 -11.06 -0.48 -6.95
N TYR A 55 -9.75 -0.23 -7.02
CA TYR A 55 -9.18 1.08 -7.32
C TYR A 55 -8.13 1.02 -8.45
N PRO A 56 -8.52 0.67 -9.68
CA PRO A 56 -7.58 0.40 -10.78
C PRO A 56 -6.76 1.62 -11.23
N LEU A 57 -7.16 2.83 -10.82
CA LEU A 57 -6.45 4.08 -11.14
C LEU A 57 -5.40 4.47 -10.08
N LYS A 58 -5.35 3.77 -8.95
CA LYS A 58 -4.39 4.06 -7.89
C LYS A 58 -2.99 3.58 -8.30
N PRO A 59 -1.92 4.27 -7.88
CA PRO A 59 -0.55 3.81 -8.15
C PRO A 59 -0.33 2.37 -7.69
N GLY A 60 0.13 1.50 -8.59
CA GLY A 60 0.38 0.08 -8.32
C GLY A 60 1.80 -0.34 -8.69
N PRO A 61 2.21 -1.58 -8.36
CA PRO A 61 3.57 -2.08 -8.61
C PRO A 61 3.84 -2.28 -10.11
N LEU A 62 2.79 -2.33 -10.93
CA LEU A 62 2.83 -2.52 -12.37
C LEU A 62 1.80 -1.62 -13.05
N HIS A 63 2.27 -0.53 -13.65
CA HIS A 63 1.80 -0.14 -14.99
C HIS A 63 3.04 0.13 -15.84
N SER A 64 3.86 -0.91 -16.02
CA SER A 64 4.72 -1.04 -17.20
C SER A 64 3.96 -1.94 -18.17
N LEU A 65 3.06 -1.35 -18.96
CA LEU A 65 2.68 -1.88 -20.26
C LEU A 65 3.40 -1.06 -21.32
#